data_AF-A0A8T5M1D7-F1
#
_entry.id   AF-A0A8T5M1D7-F1
#
_cell.length_a   1.000
_cell.length_b   1.000
_cell.length_c   1.000
_cell.angle_alpha   90.00
_cell.angle_beta   90.00
_cell.angle_gamma   90.00
#
_symmetry.space_group_name_H-M   'P 1'
#
loop_
_entity.id
_entity.type
_entity.pdbx_description
1 polymer ?
#
loop_
_entity_poly.entity_id
_entity_poly.type
_entity_poly.pdbx_seq_one_letter_code
_entity_poly.pdbx_strand_id
1 'polypeptide(L)'
;HYLQMNKSTLEHFSDLYMYDSSVYDEKGRPPKKTLHLIEIPIHIMDTYLFSPFYKNFTIEQAKEYTKKMLNKAKKNKRPLVFDLHPHHYCDCFPRHKQYIDWLYSYITKNKIERYKVNEIINIHDKKP
;
A
#
# COMPACT_ATOMS: atom_id res chain seq x y z
N HIS A 1 -1.74 -12.53 3.10
CA HIS A 1 -2.73 -12.36 4.18
C HIS A 1 -2.02 -12.38 5.52
N TYR A 2 -2.33 -11.43 6.42
CA TYR A 2 -1.70 -11.19 7.74
C TYR A 2 -0.24 -10.75 7.76
N LEU A 3 0.39 -10.55 6.60
CA LEU A 3 1.75 -10.00 6.49
C LEU A 3 2.76 -10.75 7.37
N GLN A 4 2.51 -12.05 7.59
CA GLN A 4 3.36 -12.87 8.44
C GLN A 4 4.67 -13.13 7.72
N MET A 5 5.76 -12.74 8.38
CA MET A 5 7.11 -12.95 7.89
C MET A 5 7.93 -13.62 8.98
N ASN A 6 8.75 -14.58 8.59
CA ASN A 6 9.86 -15.06 9.41
C ASN A 6 11.19 -14.75 8.71
N LYS A 7 12.31 -15.00 9.41
CA LYS A 7 13.65 -14.66 8.90
C LYS A 7 13.95 -15.29 7.54
N SER A 8 13.37 -16.45 7.24
CA SER A 8 13.63 -17.22 6.02
C SER A 8 12.62 -16.95 4.89
N THR A 9 11.53 -16.22 5.16
CA THR A 9 10.49 -15.96 4.15
C THR A 9 11.05 -15.22 2.94
N LEU A 10 11.83 -14.16 3.17
CA LEU A 10 12.43 -13.40 2.07
C LEU A 10 13.50 -14.19 1.32
N GLU A 11 14.30 -14.99 2.02
CA GLU A 11 15.34 -15.84 1.41
C GLU A 11 14.71 -16.88 0.47
N HIS A 12 13.68 -17.59 0.92
CA HIS A 12 13.01 -18.62 0.13
C HIS A 12 12.20 -18.06 -1.05
N PHE A 13 11.61 -16.88 -0.92
CA PHE A 13 10.86 -16.27 -2.01
C PHE A 13 11.75 -15.68 -3.10
N SER A 14 13.01 -15.47 -2.77
CA SER A 14 13.96 -14.84 -3.66
C SER A 14 14.33 -15.68 -4.88
N ASP A 15 14.15 -16.99 -4.79
CA ASP A 15 14.33 -17.93 -5.89
C ASP A 15 13.07 -18.12 -6.75
N LEU A 16 11.92 -17.62 -6.30
CA LEU A 16 10.61 -17.92 -6.89
C LEU A 16 9.85 -16.69 -7.41
N TYR A 17 10.10 -15.52 -6.83
CA TYR A 17 9.32 -14.31 -7.10
C TYR A 17 10.20 -13.10 -7.35
N MET A 18 9.76 -12.25 -8.28
CA MET A 18 10.45 -10.99 -8.61
C MET A 18 10.26 -9.90 -7.54
N TYR A 19 9.21 -10.00 -6.73
CA TYR A 19 8.90 -9.01 -5.69
C TYR A 19 8.14 -9.62 -4.52
N ASP A 20 8.18 -8.94 -3.37
CA ASP A 20 7.37 -9.22 -2.19
C ASP A 20 6.69 -7.94 -1.69
N SER A 21 5.44 -8.07 -1.24
CA SER A 21 4.69 -6.98 -0.58
C SER A 21 4.17 -7.40 0.78
N SER A 22 4.94 -8.19 1.53
CA SER A 22 4.53 -8.67 2.85
C SER A 22 4.91 -7.69 3.97
N VAL A 23 5.72 -6.67 3.70
CA VAL A 23 6.12 -5.68 4.71
C VAL A 23 5.13 -4.52 4.77
N TYR A 24 4.55 -4.27 5.94
CA TYR A 24 3.81 -3.03 6.22
C TYR A 24 4.75 -1.94 6.75
N ASP A 25 4.75 -0.76 6.13
CA ASP A 25 5.52 0.39 6.60
C ASP A 25 4.80 1.72 6.39
N GLU A 26 4.12 2.17 7.44
CA GLU A 26 3.48 3.48 7.49
C GLU A 26 4.46 4.68 7.47
N LYS A 27 5.78 4.45 7.55
CA LYS A 27 6.77 5.52 7.41
C LYS A 27 6.96 5.94 5.95
N GLY A 28 6.49 5.19 4.95
CA GLY A 28 6.65 5.59 3.55
C GLY A 28 8.01 5.26 2.96
N ARG A 29 8.63 4.13 3.36
CA ARG A 29 9.88 3.68 2.70
C ARG A 29 9.60 3.36 1.23
N PRO A 30 10.52 3.69 0.33
CA PRO A 30 10.39 3.31 -1.06
C PRO A 30 10.55 1.78 -1.21
N PRO A 31 10.18 1.24 -2.39
CA PRO A 31 10.63 -0.09 -2.77
C PRO A 31 12.14 -0.23 -2.65
N LYS A 32 12.60 -1.41 -2.22
CA LYS A 32 14.01 -1.73 -2.00
C LYS A 32 14.36 -2.98 -2.78
N LYS A 33 15.32 -2.88 -3.70
CA LYS A 33 15.93 -4.05 -4.34
C LYS A 33 16.85 -4.72 -3.32
N THR A 34 16.64 -6.01 -3.09
CA THR A 34 17.56 -6.88 -2.36
C THR A 34 18.44 -7.64 -3.37
N LEU A 35 19.25 -8.58 -2.90
CA LEU A 35 20.11 -9.37 -3.78
C LEU A 35 19.31 -10.16 -4.83
N HIS A 36 18.08 -10.54 -4.51
CA HIS A 36 17.32 -11.54 -5.25
C HIS A 36 15.84 -11.16 -5.51
N LEU A 37 15.27 -10.20 -4.78
CA LEU A 37 13.88 -9.75 -4.97
C LEU A 37 13.68 -8.25 -4.72
N ILE A 38 12.60 -7.67 -5.23
CA ILE A 38 12.21 -6.28 -4.94
C ILE A 38 11.18 -6.26 -3.80
N GLU A 39 11.54 -5.73 -2.64
CA GLU A 39 10.61 -5.49 -1.53
C GLU A 39 9.78 -4.23 -1.84
N ILE A 40 8.46 -4.35 -1.90
CA ILE A 40 7.53 -3.26 -2.17
C ILE A 40 6.61 -3.12 -0.94
N PRO A 41 6.92 -2.19 -0.01
CA PRO A 41 6.18 -2.10 1.24
C PRO A 41 4.75 -1.59 1.04
N ILE A 42 3.80 -2.20 1.75
CA ILE A 42 2.42 -1.70 1.88
C ILE A 42 2.44 -0.51 2.84
N HIS A 43 1.76 0.57 2.47
CA HIS A 43 1.78 1.81 3.24
C HIS A 43 0.45 2.13 3.91
N ILE A 44 -0.64 1.80 3.24
CA ILE A 44 -2.01 1.99 3.72
C ILE A 44 -2.75 0.70 3.48
N MET A 45 -3.38 0.17 4.53
CA MET A 45 -4.24 -1.00 4.45
C MET A 45 -5.59 -0.68 5.07
N ASP A 46 -6.66 -0.95 4.33
CA ASP A 46 -8.04 -0.66 4.75
C ASP A 46 -8.38 -1.29 6.12
N THR A 47 -7.96 -2.54 6.33
CA THR A 47 -8.09 -3.27 7.59
C THR A 47 -7.46 -2.50 8.76
N TYR A 48 -6.25 -1.97 8.57
CA TYR A 48 -5.52 -1.26 9.63
C TYR A 48 -6.12 0.12 9.91
N LEU A 49 -6.75 0.75 8.91
CA LEU A 49 -7.44 2.02 9.11
C LEU A 49 -8.63 1.86 10.05
N PHE A 50 -9.47 0.85 9.85
CA PHE A 50 -10.80 0.80 10.48
C PHE A 50 -10.99 -0.27 11.56
N SER A 51 -10.10 -1.25 11.65
CA SER A 51 -10.20 -2.29 12.67
C SER A 51 -10.00 -1.73 14.09
N PRO A 52 -10.76 -2.20 15.08
CA PRO A 52 -10.60 -1.82 16.50
C PRO A 52 -9.25 -2.26 17.07
N PHE A 53 -8.58 -3.23 16.47
CA PHE A 53 -7.27 -3.74 16.91
C PHE A 53 -6.08 -2.92 16.40
N TYR A 54 -6.33 -1.97 15.49
CA TYR A 54 -5.29 -1.13 14.88
C TYR A 54 -5.63 0.35 15.11
N LYS A 55 -5.87 1.13 14.05
CA LYS A 55 -6.07 2.59 14.17
C LYS A 55 -7.49 2.96 14.56
N ASN A 56 -8.47 2.12 14.22
CA ASN A 56 -9.91 2.35 14.44
C ASN A 56 -10.39 3.76 14.05
N PHE A 57 -9.91 4.28 12.94
CA PHE A 57 -10.19 5.63 12.51
C PHE A 57 -11.67 5.84 12.13
N THR A 58 -12.15 7.06 12.34
CA THR A 58 -13.32 7.55 11.62
C THR A 58 -13.00 7.71 10.13
N ILE A 59 -14.02 7.89 9.31
CA ILE A 59 -13.84 8.15 7.87
C ILE A 59 -12.97 9.39 7.65
N GLU A 60 -13.23 10.46 8.39
CA GLU A 60 -12.55 11.74 8.28
C GLU A 60 -11.06 11.59 8.65
N GLN A 61 -10.77 10.86 9.73
CA GLN A 61 -9.40 10.55 10.14
C GLN A 61 -8.67 9.74 9.08
N ALA A 62 -9.30 8.72 8.49
CA ALA A 62 -8.72 7.93 7.41
C ALA A 62 -8.45 8.77 6.15
N LYS A 63 -9.36 9.69 5.80
CA LYS A 63 -9.18 10.64 4.69
C LYS A 63 -7.99 11.56 4.92
N GLU A 64 -7.90 12.19 6.09
CA GLU A 64 -6.79 13.09 6.44
C GLU A 64 -5.45 12.37 6.52
N TYR A 65 -5.43 11.17 7.11
CA TYR A 65 -4.25 10.32 7.13
C TYR A 65 -3.77 9.99 5.70
N THR A 66 -4.69 9.61 4.82
CA THR A 66 -4.39 9.30 3.42
C THR A 66 -3.84 10.51 2.68
N LYS A 67 -4.45 11.69 2.83
CA LYS A 67 -3.94 12.94 2.24
C LYS A 67 -2.54 13.28 2.75
N LYS A 68 -2.27 13.11 4.05
CA LYS A 68 -0.93 13.32 4.63
C LYS A 68 0.10 12.38 4.02
N MET A 69 -0.24 11.10 3.87
CA MET A 69 0.64 10.11 3.22
C MET A 69 0.89 10.42 1.75
N LEU A 70 -0.14 10.81 0.99
CA LEU A 70 0.00 11.25 -0.40
C LEU A 70 0.88 12.48 -0.54
N ASN A 71 0.71 13.48 0.32
CA ASN A 71 1.55 14.68 0.32
C ASN A 71 3.01 14.36 0.63
N LYS A 72 3.26 13.45 1.58
CA LYS A 72 4.60 12.95 1.89
C LYS A 72 5.22 12.20 0.72
N ALA A 73 4.46 11.30 0.08
CA ALA A 73 4.88 10.53 -1.08
C ALA A 73 5.22 11.46 -2.26
N LYS A 74 4.37 12.46 -2.53
CA LYS A 74 4.60 13.49 -3.55
C LYS A 74 5.85 14.31 -3.28
N LYS A 75 6.03 14.80 -2.05
CA LYS A 75 7.24 15.56 -1.65
C LYS A 75 8.52 14.75 -1.87
N ASN A 76 8.47 13.45 -1.61
CA ASN A 76 9.61 12.55 -1.75
C ASN A 76 9.72 11.91 -3.15
N LYS A 77 8.81 12.22 -4.09
CA LYS A 77 8.72 11.61 -5.42
C LYS A 77 8.72 10.07 -5.36
N ARG A 78 7.88 9.49 -4.50
CA ARG A 78 7.78 8.04 -4.26
C ARG A 78 6.36 7.52 -4.47
N PRO A 79 6.19 6.25 -4.88
CA PRO A 79 4.88 5.62 -4.91
C PRO A 79 4.34 5.41 -3.48
N LEU A 80 3.02 5.36 -3.38
CA LEU A 80 2.29 4.96 -2.17
C LEU A 80 1.49 3.71 -2.51
N VAL A 81 1.66 2.66 -1.73
CA VAL A 81 1.09 1.33 -1.99
C VAL A 81 -0.10 1.12 -1.05
N PHE A 82 -1.24 0.79 -1.64
CA PHE A 82 -2.47 0.48 -0.93
C PHE A 82 -2.75 -1.02 -0.98
N ASP A 83 -3.10 -1.59 0.16
CA ASP A 83 -3.67 -2.94 0.26
C ASP A 83 -5.16 -2.80 0.61
N LEU A 84 -6.02 -3.16 -0.35
CA LEU A 84 -7.46 -3.03 -0.27
C LEU A 84 -8.11 -4.39 -0.47
N HIS A 85 -9.04 -4.74 0.40
CA HIS A 85 -9.65 -6.05 0.37
C HIS A 85 -11.05 -5.99 -0.25
N PRO A 86 -11.33 -6.76 -1.33
CA PRO A 86 -12.64 -6.73 -1.99
C PRO A 86 -13.82 -7.04 -1.05
N HIS A 87 -13.62 -7.91 -0.06
CA HIS A 87 -14.68 -8.26 0.91
C HIS A 87 -15.11 -7.08 1.80
N HIS A 88 -14.27 -6.05 1.93
CA HIS A 88 -14.62 -4.81 2.63
C HIS A 88 -15.43 -3.84 1.75
N TYR A 89 -15.53 -4.09 0.44
CA TYR A 89 -16.34 -3.29 -0.46
C TYR A 89 -17.79 -3.79 -0.50
N CYS A 90 -18.46 -3.78 0.65
CA CYS A 90 -19.86 -4.17 0.77
C CYS A 90 -20.55 -3.41 1.91
N ASP A 91 -21.87 -3.51 1.99
CA ASP A 91 -22.68 -2.75 2.97
C ASP A 91 -22.48 -3.24 4.41
N CYS A 92 -21.92 -4.44 4.61
CA CYS A 92 -21.51 -4.93 5.94
C CYS A 92 -20.31 -4.15 6.51
N PHE A 93 -19.52 -3.47 5.66
CA PHE A 93 -18.36 -2.68 6.06
C PHE A 93 -18.52 -1.21 5.61
N PRO A 94 -19.49 -0.47 6.15
CA PRO A 94 -19.87 0.85 5.64
C PRO A 94 -18.70 1.85 5.66
N ARG A 95 -17.85 1.81 6.69
CA ARG A 95 -16.64 2.66 6.75
C ARG A 95 -15.64 2.35 5.62
N HIS A 96 -15.43 1.08 5.32
CA HIS A 96 -14.47 0.69 4.29
C HIS A 96 -14.99 1.06 2.90
N LYS A 97 -16.25 0.74 2.60
CA LYS A 97 -16.91 1.08 1.34
C LYS A 97 -16.87 2.59 1.07
N GLN A 98 -17.31 3.40 2.03
CA GLN A 98 -17.27 4.87 1.92
C GLN A 98 -15.85 5.42 1.71
N TYR A 99 -14.85 4.83 2.38
CA TYR A 99 -13.46 5.22 2.21
C TYR A 99 -12.93 4.86 0.82
N ILE A 100 -13.23 3.67 0.30
CA ILE A 100 -12.81 3.22 -1.03
C ILE A 100 -13.45 4.10 -2.12
N ASP A 101 -14.75 4.39 -2.01
CA ASP A 101 -15.46 5.28 -2.95
C ASP A 101 -14.85 6.70 -2.94
N TRP A 102 -14.55 7.22 -1.75
CA TRP A 102 -13.87 8.50 -1.61
C TRP A 102 -12.46 8.46 -2.20
N LEU A 103 -11.68 7.41 -1.94
CA LEU A 103 -10.30 7.26 -2.41
C LEU A 103 -10.27 7.26 -3.94
N TYR A 104 -11.15 6.47 -4.57
CA TYR A 104 -11.28 6.42 -6.03
C TYR A 104 -11.63 7.80 -6.62
N SER A 105 -12.62 8.46 -6.02
CA SER A 105 -13.05 9.81 -6.42
C SER A 105 -11.93 10.83 -6.25
N TYR A 106 -11.18 10.76 -5.15
CA TYR A 106 -10.08 11.67 -4.85
C TYR A 106 -8.92 11.49 -5.83
N ILE A 107 -8.50 10.25 -6.09
CA ILE A 107 -7.43 9.93 -7.05
C ILE A 107 -7.80 10.43 -8.45
N THR A 108 -9.03 10.15 -8.89
CA THR A 108 -9.53 10.54 -10.22
C THR A 108 -9.61 12.06 -10.36
N LYS A 109 -10.25 12.75 -9.39
CA LYS A 109 -10.40 14.22 -9.41
C LYS A 109 -9.06 14.95 -9.40
N ASN A 110 -8.06 14.43 -8.68
CA ASN A 110 -6.75 15.05 -8.57
C ASN A 110 -5.74 14.54 -9.62
N LYS A 111 -6.19 13.71 -10.58
CA LYS A 111 -5.34 13.14 -11.65
C LYS A 111 -4.07 12.47 -11.09
N ILE A 112 -4.22 11.76 -9.97
CA ILE A 112 -3.11 11.00 -9.37
C ILE A 112 -2.87 9.77 -10.24
N GLU A 113 -1.63 9.60 -10.69
CA GLU A 113 -1.22 8.48 -11.53
C GLU A 113 -1.30 7.17 -10.76
N ARG A 114 -1.70 6.10 -11.46
CA ARG A 114 -1.91 4.77 -10.90
C ARG A 114 -1.02 3.80 -11.67
N TYR A 115 -0.32 2.96 -10.93
CA TYR A 115 0.55 1.93 -11.48
C TYR A 115 0.16 0.58 -10.94
N LYS A 116 0.27 -0.44 -11.79
CA LYS A 116 0.36 -1.84 -11.38
C LYS A 116 1.74 -2.09 -10.80
N VAL A 117 1.83 -3.10 -9.92
CA VAL A 117 3.10 -3.46 -9.27
C VAL A 117 4.20 -3.78 -10.29
N ASN A 118 3.87 -4.50 -11.37
CA ASN A 118 4.83 -4.81 -12.44
C ASN A 118 5.39 -3.58 -13.16
N GLU A 119 4.64 -2.47 -13.20
CA GLU A 119 5.11 -1.21 -13.78
C GLU A 119 6.14 -0.55 -12.85
N ILE A 120 5.95 -0.67 -11.53
CA ILE A 120 6.91 -0.19 -10.52
C ILE A 120 8.23 -0.96 -10.62
N ILE A 121 8.17 -2.28 -10.83
CA ILE A 121 9.35 -3.15 -10.99
C ILE A 121 10.18 -2.71 -12.20
N ASN A 122 9.53 -2.50 -13.35
CA ASN A 122 10.20 -2.09 -14.59
C ASN A 122 10.88 -0.71 -14.48
N ILE A 123 10.36 0.20 -13.65
CA ILE A 123 11.00 1.50 -13.36
C ILE A 123 12.28 1.31 -12.55
N HIS A 124 12.30 0.34 -11.64
CA HIS A 124 13.46 0.06 -10.79
C HIS A 124 14.59 -0.69 -11.52
N ASP A 125 14.26 -1.55 -12.49
CA ASP A 125 15.28 -2.27 -13.27
C ASP A 125 15.94 -1.42 -14.37
N LYS A 126 15.37 -0.27 -14.73
CA LYS A 126 15.93 0.65 -15.74
C LYS A 126 16.90 1.70 -15.18
N LYS A 127 17.21 1.67 -13.89
CA LYS A 127 18.25 2.53 -13.32
C LYS A 127 19.61 1.82 -13.44
N PRO A 128 20.57 2.38 -14.22
CA PRO A 128 21.92 1.85 -14.31
C PRO A 128 22.65 1.93 -12.97
#